data_AF-A0A0K8RAR8-F1
#
_entry.id   AF-A0A0K8RAR8-F1
#
_cell.length_a   1.000
_cell.length_b   1.000
_cell.length_c   1.000
_cell.angle_alpha   90.00
_cell.angle_beta   90.00
_cell.angle_gamma   90.00
#
_symmetry.space_group_name_H-M   'P 1'
#
loop_
_entity.id
_entity.type
_entity.pdbx_description
1 polymer ?
#
loop_
_entity_poly.entity_id
_entity_poly.type
_entity_poly.pdbx_seq_one_letter_code
_entity_poly.pdbx_strand_id
1 'polypeptide(L)'
;MLSNADARAVLLCWRPMVTNRCRSLSAGRIRALLKRLATLCLAQTGGALALSLALGALLRSEPRLQVLLDSTEDQGIFRPELPDPDHAGSAPLWELHLLRRHCQPSLASWAGALAAGSRLPPHWSVWNRTRH
;
A
#
# COMPACT_ATOMS: atom_id res chain seq x y z
N MET A 1 0.88 -9.64 17.30
CA MET A 1 -0.11 -8.81 16.58
C MET A 1 0.18 -7.36 16.93
N LEU A 2 0.34 -6.47 15.93
CA LEU A 2 0.52 -5.04 16.19
C LEU A 2 -0.69 -4.50 16.96
N SER A 3 -0.46 -3.77 18.05
CA SER A 3 -1.56 -3.10 18.75
C SER A 3 -2.07 -1.93 17.89
N ASN A 4 -3.32 -1.52 18.10
CA ASN A 4 -3.89 -0.37 17.38
C ASN A 4 -3.10 0.93 17.65
N ALA A 5 -2.41 1.02 18.80
CA ALA A 5 -1.50 2.11 19.13
C ALA A 5 -0.26 2.12 18.22
N ASP A 6 0.32 0.95 17.94
CA ASP A 6 1.47 0.81 17.05
C ASP A 6 1.11 1.18 15.61
N ALA A 7 -0.09 0.81 15.15
CA ALA A 7 -0.60 1.21 13.84
C ALA A 7 -0.74 2.73 13.72
N ARG A 8 -1.22 3.40 14.79
CA ARG A 8 -1.28 4.88 14.83
C ARG A 8 0.11 5.50 14.80
N ALA A 9 1.07 4.97 15.55
CA ALA A 9 2.45 5.45 15.53
C ALA A 9 3.06 5.35 14.11
N VAL A 10 2.88 4.21 13.44
CA VAL A 10 3.30 4.01 12.04
C VAL A 10 2.67 5.05 11.12
N LEU A 11 1.36 5.32 11.26
CA LEU A 11 0.65 6.31 10.44
C LEU A 11 1.06 7.76 10.72
N LEU A 12 1.44 8.09 11.95
CA LEU A 12 1.94 9.43 12.31
C LEU A 12 3.32 9.67 11.70
N CYS A 13 4.20 8.67 11.76
CA CYS A 13 5.52 8.72 11.13
C CYS A 13 5.44 8.64 9.58
N TRP A 14 4.35 8.08 9.05
CA TRP A 14 4.16 7.89 7.62
C TRP A 14 4.16 9.19 6.82
N ARG A 15 3.36 10.19 7.23
CA ARG A 15 3.24 11.46 6.52
C ARG A 15 4.59 12.15 6.30
N PRO A 16 5.40 12.45 7.34
CA PRO A 16 6.69 13.10 7.14
C PRO A 16 7.67 12.23 6.35
N MET A 17 7.57 10.90 6.45
CA MET A 17 8.40 9.99 5.66
C MET A 17 8.05 10.05 4.17
N VAL A 18 6.77 10.02 3.81
CA VAL A 18 6.32 10.10 2.41
C VAL A 18 6.62 11.48 1.81
N THR A 19 6.40 12.55 2.57
CA THR A 19 6.64 13.91 2.05
C THR A 19 8.12 14.27 1.95
N ASN A 20 8.94 13.90 2.94
CA ASN A 20 10.31 14.39 3.05
C ASN A 20 11.37 13.34 2.66
N ARG A 21 11.13 12.06 2.94
CA ARG A 21 12.15 11.00 2.77
C ARG A 21 11.96 10.21 1.49
N CYS A 22 10.73 9.87 1.09
CA CYS A 22 10.49 9.02 -0.10
C CYS A 22 11.12 9.58 -1.38
N ARG A 23 11.15 10.91 -1.56
CA ARG A 23 11.77 11.52 -2.74
C ARG A 23 13.30 11.32 -2.81
N SER A 24 13.96 11.09 -1.68
CA SER A 24 15.40 10.86 -1.57
C SER A 24 15.78 9.37 -1.51
N LEU A 25 14.79 8.46 -1.44
CA LEU A 25 15.04 7.03 -1.36
C LEU A 25 15.11 6.41 -2.76
N SER A 26 15.92 5.36 -2.90
CA SER A 26 15.98 4.54 -4.10
C SER A 26 14.65 3.81 -4.33
N ALA A 27 14.36 3.50 -5.60
CA ALA A 27 13.12 2.82 -5.98
C ALA A 27 12.97 1.46 -5.27
N GLY A 28 14.07 0.70 -5.10
CA GLY A 28 14.08 -0.58 -4.38
C GLY A 28 13.58 -0.46 -2.94
N ARG A 29 14.07 0.55 -2.19
CA ARG A 29 13.65 0.78 -0.81
C ARG A 29 12.19 1.11 -0.65
N ILE A 30 11.68 1.96 -1.54
CA ILE A 30 10.28 2.38 -1.48
C ILE A 30 9.36 1.20 -1.86
N ARG A 31 9.76 0.37 -2.82
CA ARG A 31 9.06 -0.86 -3.19
C ARG A 31 9.03 -1.86 -2.03
N ALA A 32 10.16 -2.09 -1.37
CA ALA A 32 10.25 -2.98 -0.22
C ALA A 32 9.39 -2.51 0.95
N LEU A 33 9.40 -1.21 1.23
CA LEU A 33 8.54 -0.58 2.22
C LEU A 33 7.05 -0.77 1.89
N LEU A 34 6.67 -0.54 0.62
CA LEU A 34 5.29 -0.71 0.16
C LEU A 34 4.83 -2.17 0.36
N LYS A 35 5.66 -3.15 0.00
CA LYS A 35 5.41 -4.58 0.22
C LYS A 35 5.28 -4.93 1.70
N ARG A 36 6.17 -4.43 2.56
CA ARG A 36 6.10 -4.63 4.01
C ARG A 36 4.82 -4.04 4.60
N LEU A 37 4.34 -2.91 4.08
CA LEU A 37 3.06 -2.34 4.52
C LEU A 37 1.86 -3.11 4.00
N ALA A 38 1.89 -3.61 2.77
CA ALA A 38 0.81 -4.41 2.23
C ALA A 38 0.66 -5.74 2.99
N THR A 39 1.79 -6.38 3.33
CA THR A 39 1.82 -7.58 4.19
C THR A 39 1.36 -7.29 5.61
N LEU A 40 1.75 -6.14 6.20
CA LEU A 40 1.21 -5.69 7.48
C LEU A 40 -0.31 -5.42 7.44
N CYS A 41 -0.84 -4.88 6.33
CA CYS A 41 -2.28 -4.69 6.17
C CYS A 41 -3.04 -6.04 6.21
N LEU A 42 -2.47 -7.08 5.60
CA LEU A 42 -3.06 -8.43 5.62
C LEU A 42 -2.97 -9.09 7.00
N ALA A 43 -1.89 -8.84 7.73
CA ALA A 43 -1.67 -9.41 9.06
C ALA A 43 -2.49 -8.74 10.17
N GLN A 44 -3.03 -7.54 9.93
CA GLN A 44 -3.79 -6.79 10.93
C GLN A 44 -5.29 -6.93 10.76
N THR A 45 -6.00 -7.26 11.83
CA THR A 45 -7.47 -7.32 11.87
C THR A 45 -8.11 -5.97 12.22
N GLY A 46 -7.43 -5.18 13.06
CA GLY A 46 -7.77 -3.77 13.34
C GLY A 46 -6.84 -2.83 12.57
N GLY A 47 -7.30 -1.64 12.17
CA GLY A 47 -6.44 -0.62 11.54
C GLY A 47 -6.00 -0.88 10.09
N ALA A 48 -6.31 -2.05 9.51
CA ALA A 48 -5.98 -2.41 8.13
C ALA A 48 -6.49 -1.38 7.10
N LEU A 49 -7.69 -0.80 7.33
CA LEU A 49 -8.21 0.26 6.48
C LEU A 49 -7.33 1.51 6.50
N ALA A 50 -6.89 1.96 7.68
CA ALA A 50 -6.03 3.14 7.76
C ALA A 50 -4.64 2.90 7.13
N LEU A 51 -4.07 1.70 7.33
CA LEU A 51 -2.82 1.32 6.68
C LEU A 51 -2.96 1.19 5.16
N SER A 52 -4.08 0.67 4.66
CA SER A 52 -4.35 0.59 3.23
C SER A 52 -4.54 1.99 2.60
N LEU A 53 -5.10 2.95 3.33
CA LEU A 53 -5.17 4.35 2.88
C LEU A 53 -3.77 4.97 2.80
N ALA A 54 -2.90 4.67 3.77
CA ALA A 54 -1.50 5.08 3.75
C ALA A 54 -0.77 4.48 2.55
N LEU A 55 -0.95 3.17 2.30
CA LEU A 55 -0.42 2.47 1.12
C LEU A 55 -0.84 3.18 -0.18
N GLY A 56 -2.13 3.50 -0.32
CA GLY A 56 -2.66 4.25 -1.46
C GLY A 56 -2.12 5.68 -1.57
N ALA A 57 -1.80 6.34 -0.45
CA ALA A 57 -1.15 7.64 -0.47
C ALA A 57 0.29 7.55 -1.02
N LEU A 58 1.04 6.51 -0.67
CA LEU A 58 2.41 6.32 -1.18
C LEU A 58 2.43 5.92 -2.67
N LEU A 59 1.53 5.02 -3.09
CA LEU A 59 1.33 4.69 -4.51
C LEU A 59 1.00 5.93 -5.35
N ARG A 60 0.27 6.90 -4.78
CA ARG A 60 -0.06 8.17 -5.44
C ARG A 60 1.09 9.18 -5.43
N SER A 61 1.89 9.22 -4.36
CA SER A 61 3.01 10.17 -4.27
C SER A 61 4.18 9.78 -5.16
N GLU A 62 4.38 8.48 -5.40
CA GLU A 62 5.55 7.97 -6.12
C GLU A 62 5.12 7.14 -7.34
N PRO A 63 5.09 7.72 -8.56
CA PRO A 63 4.65 7.03 -9.77
C PRO A 63 5.53 5.83 -10.13
N ARG A 64 6.78 5.80 -9.66
CA ARG A 64 7.72 4.68 -9.83
C ARG A 64 7.26 3.37 -9.18
N LEU A 65 6.25 3.44 -8.30
CA LEU A 65 5.65 2.28 -7.65
C LEU A 65 4.49 1.68 -8.45
N GLN A 66 3.93 2.41 -9.43
CA GLN A 66 2.83 1.90 -10.24
C GLN A 66 3.23 0.69 -11.08
N VAL A 67 4.52 0.58 -11.42
CA VAL A 67 5.08 -0.61 -12.08
C VAL A 67 4.96 -1.90 -11.24
N LEU A 68 4.76 -1.81 -9.92
CA LEU A 68 4.46 -2.99 -9.09
C LEU A 68 3.02 -3.50 -9.24
N LEU A 69 2.13 -2.68 -9.81
CA LEU A 69 0.76 -3.07 -10.15
C LEU A 69 0.74 -3.82 -11.48
N ASP A 70 1.59 -3.43 -12.43
CA ASP A 70 1.79 -4.17 -13.67
C ASP A 70 2.64 -5.40 -13.42
N SER A 71 2.02 -6.57 -13.54
CA SER A 71 2.68 -7.86 -13.37
C SER A 71 3.39 -8.24 -14.67
N THR A 72 4.56 -7.66 -14.93
CA THR A 72 5.47 -8.17 -15.97
C THR A 72 6.35 -9.28 -15.40
N GLU A 73 6.56 -10.37 -16.16
CA GLU A 73 7.13 -11.65 -15.73
C GLU A 73 8.50 -11.57 -15.01
N ASP A 74 9.28 -10.49 -15.19
CA ASP A 74 10.63 -10.33 -14.62
C ASP A 74 10.70 -9.69 -13.21
N GLN A 75 9.58 -9.67 -12.49
CA GLN A 75 9.53 -9.14 -11.13
C GLN A 75 9.99 -10.19 -10.10
N GLY A 76 11.29 -10.18 -9.80
CA GLY A 76 11.96 -11.14 -8.91
C GLY A 76 11.36 -11.29 -7.51
N ILE A 77 11.65 -12.43 -6.86
CA ILE A 77 11.11 -12.82 -5.55
C ILE A 77 11.39 -11.74 -4.50
N PHE A 78 10.33 -11.24 -3.85
CA PHE A 78 10.47 -10.31 -2.73
C PHE A 78 10.92 -11.06 -1.47
N ARG A 79 12.06 -10.67 -0.92
CA ARG A 79 12.68 -11.28 0.26
C ARG A 79 12.65 -10.28 1.42
N PRO A 80 11.63 -10.33 2.29
CA PRO A 80 11.47 -9.37 3.38
C PRO A 80 12.56 -9.46 4.45
N GLU A 81 13.25 -10.60 4.54
CA GLU A 81 14.26 -10.89 5.57
C GLU A 81 15.60 -10.19 5.34
N LEU A 82 15.84 -9.63 4.14
CA LEU A 82 17.07 -8.89 3.89
C LEU A 82 17.10 -7.59 4.70
N PRO A 83 18.22 -7.31 5.39
CA PRO A 83 18.41 -6.08 6.15
C PRO A 83 18.54 -4.86 5.21
N ASP A 84 19.04 -5.07 4.00
CA ASP A 84 19.13 -4.02 2.98
C ASP A 84 17.87 -4.00 2.08
N PRO A 85 17.03 -2.95 2.20
CA PRO A 85 15.81 -2.83 1.41
C PRO A 85 16.06 -2.60 -0.10
N ASP A 86 17.28 -2.27 -0.53
CA ASP A 86 17.63 -2.19 -1.97
C ASP A 86 17.72 -3.55 -2.65
N HIS A 87 18.13 -4.59 -1.91
CA HIS A 87 18.36 -5.93 -2.43
C HIS A 87 17.16 -6.87 -2.19
N ALA A 88 16.08 -6.37 -1.59
CA ALA A 88 14.91 -7.16 -1.24
C ALA A 88 14.11 -7.69 -2.45
N GLY A 89 14.48 -7.32 -3.68
CA GLY A 89 13.76 -7.71 -4.89
C GLY A 89 12.50 -6.88 -5.14
N SER A 90 11.88 -7.07 -6.31
CA SER A 90 10.72 -6.30 -6.74
C SER A 90 9.66 -7.29 -7.19
N ALA A 91 8.84 -7.80 -6.27
CA ALA A 91 7.73 -8.68 -6.62
C ALA A 91 6.42 -7.89 -6.81
N PRO A 92 5.49 -8.37 -7.66
CA PRO A 92 4.21 -7.72 -7.90
C PRO A 92 3.39 -7.65 -6.61
N LEU A 93 2.49 -6.67 -6.50
CA LEU A 93 1.73 -6.39 -5.28
C LEU A 93 0.49 -7.29 -5.11
N TRP A 94 0.72 -8.60 -5.04
CA TRP A 94 -0.30 -9.65 -4.83
C TRP A 94 -1.14 -9.45 -3.55
N GLU A 95 -0.60 -8.73 -2.57
CA GLU A 95 -1.30 -8.45 -1.31
C GLU A 95 -2.57 -7.62 -1.53
N LEU A 96 -2.62 -6.75 -2.55
CA LEU A 96 -3.85 -6.04 -2.92
C LEU A 96 -4.92 -7.01 -3.42
N HIS A 97 -4.53 -8.05 -4.16
CA HIS A 97 -5.47 -9.09 -4.61
C HIS A 97 -6.07 -9.85 -3.42
N LEU A 98 -5.27 -10.15 -2.40
CA LEU A 98 -5.76 -10.79 -1.17
C LEU A 98 -6.64 -9.83 -0.35
N LEU A 99 -6.27 -8.54 -0.24
CA LEU A 99 -7.06 -7.53 0.47
C LEU A 99 -8.46 -7.32 -0.15
N ARG A 100 -8.64 -7.58 -1.45
CA ARG A 100 -9.96 -7.57 -2.11
C ARG A 100 -10.93 -8.62 -1.56
N ARG A 101 -10.43 -9.67 -0.93
CA ARG A 101 -11.24 -10.76 -0.35
C ARG A 101 -11.41 -10.62 1.17
N HIS A 102 -10.94 -9.52 1.76
CA HIS A 102 -11.02 -9.30 3.20
C HIS A 102 -12.49 -9.15 3.67
N CYS A 103 -12.80 -9.64 4.88
CA CYS A 103 -14.17 -9.65 5.43
C CYS A 103 -14.81 -8.26 5.57
N GLN A 104 -14.01 -7.19 5.61
CA GLN A 104 -14.51 -5.83 5.66
C GLN A 104 -14.77 -5.28 4.24
N PRO A 105 -16.03 -4.98 3.87
CA PRO A 105 -16.38 -4.56 2.51
C PRO A 105 -15.72 -3.24 2.11
N SER A 106 -15.51 -2.31 3.05
CA SER A 106 -14.83 -1.03 2.79
C SER A 106 -13.38 -1.21 2.37
N LEU A 107 -12.66 -2.16 3.00
CA LEU A 107 -11.27 -2.48 2.67
C LEU A 107 -11.18 -3.22 1.33
N ALA A 108 -12.07 -4.18 1.10
CA ALA A 108 -12.15 -4.92 -0.16
C ALA A 108 -12.41 -3.99 -1.36
N SER A 109 -13.37 -3.09 -1.20
CA SER A 109 -13.72 -2.06 -2.18
C SER A 109 -12.54 -1.11 -2.45
N TRP A 110 -11.86 -0.65 -1.41
CA TRP A 110 -10.69 0.21 -1.53
C TRP A 110 -9.50 -0.49 -2.19
N ALA A 111 -9.22 -1.75 -1.85
CA ALA A 111 -8.16 -2.53 -2.47
C ALA A 111 -8.42 -2.76 -3.97
N GLY A 112 -9.69 -2.99 -4.35
CA GLY A 112 -10.10 -3.08 -5.75
C GLY A 112 -9.88 -1.76 -6.50
N ALA A 113 -10.24 -0.64 -5.87
CA ALA A 113 -9.96 0.69 -6.38
C ALA A 113 -8.46 0.94 -6.60
N LEU A 114 -7.61 0.58 -5.62
CA LEU A 114 -6.16 0.75 -5.73
C LEU A 114 -5.55 -0.12 -6.82
N ALA A 115 -6.00 -1.38 -6.96
CA ALA A 115 -5.54 -2.27 -8.01
C ALA A 115 -5.90 -1.76 -9.42
N ALA A 116 -7.05 -1.09 -9.56
CA ALA A 116 -7.45 -0.42 -10.80
C ALA A 116 -6.74 0.93 -11.03
N GLY A 117 -5.80 1.33 -10.16
CA GLY A 117 -5.12 2.63 -10.21
C GLY A 117 -6.02 3.83 -9.85
N SER A 118 -7.23 3.58 -9.35
CA SER A 118 -8.15 4.65 -8.98
C SER A 118 -7.72 5.33 -7.68
N ARG A 119 -7.87 6.65 -7.62
CA ARG A 119 -7.34 7.48 -6.53
C ARG A 119 -8.25 7.50 -5.29
N LEU A 120 -9.39 6.81 -5.35
CA LEU A 120 -10.57 7.01 -4.51
C LEU A 120 -11.20 5.66 -4.09
N PRO A 121 -11.48 5.34 -2.80
CA PRO A 121 -12.46 4.29 -2.49
C PRO A 121 -13.77 4.36 -3.32
N PRO A 122 -14.35 3.23 -3.75
CA PRO A 122 -15.48 3.25 -4.70
C PRO A 122 -16.77 3.89 -4.15
N HIS A 123 -17.02 3.84 -2.84
CA HIS A 123 -18.30 4.31 -2.29
C HIS A 123 -18.41 5.83 -2.12
N TRP A 124 -17.30 6.56 -2.00
CA TRP A 124 -17.36 8.03 -1.93
C TRP A 124 -17.25 8.69 -3.31
N SER A 125 -16.83 7.94 -4.35
CA SER A 125 -16.89 8.45 -5.72
C SER A 125 -18.35 8.56 -6.20
N VAL A 126 -19.26 7.75 -5.65
CA VAL A 126 -20.71 7.82 -5.90
C VAL A 126 -21.32 9.09 -5.26
N TRP A 127 -20.92 9.43 -4.04
CA TRP A 127 -21.41 10.64 -3.35
C TRP A 127 -20.98 11.96 -4.01
N ASN A 128 -19.84 11.98 -4.71
CA ASN A 128 -19.37 13.16 -5.41
C ASN A 128 -19.95 13.34 -6.83
N ARG A 129 -20.68 12.35 -7.36
CA ARG A 129 -21.26 12.43 -8.71
C ARG A 129 -22.69 12.99 -8.71
N THR A 130 -23.33 13.11 -7.55
CA THR A 130 -24.71 13.62 -7.39
C THR A 130 -24.79 15.08 -6.95
N ARG A 131 -23.68 15.84 -7.02
CA ARG A 131 -23.64 17.28 -6.71
C ARG A 131 -23.20 18.14 -7.91
N HIS A 132 -23.66 17.80 -9.11
CA HIS A 132 -23.64 18.70 -10.26
C HIS A 132 -24.97 18.62 -10.98
#